data_AF-A0A3D0ZHH0-F1
#
_entry.id   AF-A0A3D0ZHH0-F1
#
_cell.length_a   1.000
_cell.length_b   1.000
_cell.length_c   1.000
_cell.angle_alpha   90.00
_cell.angle_beta   90.00
_cell.angle_gamma   90.00
#
_symmetry.space_group_name_H-M   'P 1'
#
loop_
_entity.id
_entity.type
_entity.pdbx_description
1 polymer ?
#
loop_
_entity_poly.entity_id
_entity_poly.type
_entity_poly.pdbx_seq_one_letter_code
_entity_poly.pdbx_strand_id
1 'polypeptide(L)' 'QEEAQRLGRLLRPKKDGRAARFYSLVARDTLDQDFAAKRQRFLAEQGYAYRIMDAKDVGQPG' A
#
# COMPACT_ATOMS: atom_id res chain seq x y z
N GLN A 1 -1.47 7.51 -12.56
CA GLN A 1 -2.24 8.73 -12.20
C GLN A 1 -3.56 8.34 -11.51
N GLU A 2 -4.41 7.47 -12.08
CA GLU A 2 -5.73 7.14 -11.49
C GLU A 2 -5.71 6.35 -10.16
N GLU A 3 -4.84 5.35 -9.99
CA GLU A 3 -4.83 4.52 -8.77
C GLU A 3 -4.50 5.32 -7.50
N ALA A 4 -3.53 6.22 -7.61
CA ALA A 4 -3.03 7.04 -6.51
C ALA A 4 -4.14 7.91 -5.90
N GLN A 5 -4.98 8.50 -6.76
CA GLN A 5 -6.12 9.31 -6.37
C GLN A 5 -7.24 8.47 -5.74
N ARG A 6 -7.45 7.23 -6.24
CA ARG A 6 -8.43 6.28 -5.67
C ARG A 6 -8.01 5.81 -4.28
N LEU A 7 -6.71 5.59 -4.05
CA LEU A 7 -6.15 5.13 -2.78
C LEU A 7 -6.28 6.16 -1.68
N GLY A 8 -5.98 7.44 -1.96
CA GLY A 8 -6.15 8.53 -0.99
C GLY A 8 -7.60 8.67 -0.50
N ARG A 9 -8.59 8.39 -1.38
CA ARG A 9 -10.01 8.40 -1.00
C ARG A 9 -10.41 7.18 -0.15
N LEU A 10 -9.79 6.02 -0.38
CA LEU A 10 -10.10 4.77 0.32
C LEU A 10 -9.47 4.71 1.72
N LEU A 11 -8.35 5.39 1.94
CA LEU A 11 -7.59 5.39 3.20
C LEU A 11 -8.06 6.43 4.22
N ARG A 12 -9.20 7.09 4.00
CA ARG A 12 -9.76 8.04 4.98
C ARG A 12 -10.08 7.30 6.29
N PRO A 13 -9.75 7.87 7.47
CA PRO A 13 -10.06 7.25 8.76
C PRO A 13 -11.54 6.86 8.83
N LYS A 14 -11.82 5.62 9.26
CA LYS A 14 -13.20 5.20 9.48
C LYS A 14 -13.80 6.03 10.62
N LYS A 15 -15.12 6.26 10.58
CA LYS A 15 -15.86 7.02 11.61
C LYS A 15 -15.67 6.48 13.03
N ASP A 16 -15.23 5.23 13.16
CA ASP A 16 -14.97 4.52 14.42
C ASP A 16 -13.52 4.65 14.92
N GLY A 17 -12.67 5.46 14.26
CA GLY A 17 -11.29 5.70 14.67
C GLY A 17 -10.31 4.57 14.33
N ARG A 18 -10.76 3.49 13.69
CA ARG A 18 -9.87 2.40 13.27
C ARG A 18 -9.01 2.82 12.09
N ALA A 19 -7.73 2.46 12.14
CA ALA A 19 -6.81 2.63 11.03
C ALA A 19 -7.29 1.82 9.81
N ALA A 20 -7.45 2.49 8.66
CA ALA A 20 -7.68 1.83 7.39
C ALA A 20 -6.35 1.25 6.88
N ARG A 21 -6.39 0.03 6.34
CA ARG A 21 -5.24 -0.61 5.70
C ARG A 21 -5.59 -0.92 4.25
N PHE A 22 -4.63 -0.70 3.36
CA PHE A 22 -4.71 -1.08 1.96
C PHE A 22 -3.62 -2.12 1.68
N TYR A 23 -3.98 -3.17 0.94
CA TYR A 23 -3.07 -4.22 0.52
C TYR A 23 -3.07 -4.32 -1.00
N SER A 24 -1.89 -4.54 -1.57
CA SER A 24 -1.73 -4.88 -2.98
C SER A 24 -0.81 -6.08 -3.08
N LEU A 25 -1.18 -7.03 -3.93
CA LEU A 25 -0.26 -8.08 -4.36
C LEU A 25 0.60 -7.53 -5.49
N VAL A 26 1.86 -7.94 -5.52
CA VAL A 26 2.87 -7.52 -6.49
C VAL A 26 3.63 -8.78 -6.89
N ALA A 27 3.56 -9.15 -8.17
CA ALA A 27 4.40 -10.23 -8.68
C ALA A 27 5.85 -9.75 -8.79
N ARG A 28 6.81 -10.60 -8.39
CA ARG A 28 8.24 -10.28 -8.52
C ARG A 28 8.69 -10.43 -9.95
N ASP A 29 9.69 -9.64 -10.33
CA ASP A 29 10.32 -9.67 -11.65
C ASP A 29 9.33 -9.38 -12.79
N THR A 30 8.26 -8.63 -12.48
CA THR A 30 7.29 -8.12 -13.44
C THR A 30 7.16 -6.62 -13.34
N LEU A 31 6.48 -6.03 -14.32
CA LEU A 31 6.14 -4.60 -14.35
C LEU A 31 5.37 -4.12 -13.10
N ASP A 32 4.74 -5.03 -12.36
CA ASP A 32 4.02 -4.70 -11.12
C ASP A 32 4.95 -4.11 -10.06
N GLN A 33 6.23 -4.49 -10.03
CA GLN A 33 7.21 -3.94 -9.08
C GLN A 33 7.45 -2.45 -9.33
N ASP A 34 7.54 -2.02 -10.59
CA ASP A 34 7.72 -0.61 -10.94
C ASP A 34 6.50 0.21 -10.54
N PHE A 35 5.29 -0.34 -10.73
CA PHE A 35 4.06 0.30 -10.26
C PHE A 35 4.02 0.38 -8.73
N ALA A 36 4.44 -0.67 -8.02
CA ALA A 36 4.52 -0.69 -6.57
C ALA A 36 5.51 0.35 -6.03
N ALA A 37 6.68 0.50 -6.64
CA ALA A 37 7.67 1.51 -6.27
C ALA A 37 7.14 2.94 -6.44
N LYS A 38 6.50 3.22 -7.59
CA LYS A 38 5.84 4.52 -7.84
C LYS A 38 4.75 4.79 -6.80
N ARG A 39 3.96 3.77 -6.45
CA ARG A 39 2.89 3.88 -5.44
C ARG A 39 3.45 4.12 -4.03
N GLN A 40 4.50 3.42 -3.64
CA GLN A 40 5.19 3.63 -2.37
C GLN A 40 5.65 5.07 -2.23
N ARG A 41 6.32 5.61 -3.26
CA ARG A 41 6.79 7.00 -3.26
C ARG A 41 5.64 7.98 -3.12
N PHE A 42 4.58 7.83 -3.92
CA PHE A 42 3.41 8.70 -3.84
C PHE A 42 2.76 8.67 -2.44
N LEU A 43 2.56 7.48 -1.86
CA LEU A 43 1.96 7.34 -0.54
C LEU A 43 2.83 7.96 0.57
N ALA A 44 4.14 7.76 0.49
CA ALA A 44 5.10 8.36 1.43
C ALA A 44 5.10 9.90 1.32
N GLU A 45 5.07 10.46 0.12
CA GLU A 45 4.96 11.91 -0.12
C GLU A 45 3.67 12.51 0.47
N GLN A 46 2.60 11.72 0.58
CA GLN A 46 1.34 12.11 1.23
C GLN A 46 1.29 11.80 2.74
N GLY A 47 2.38 11.28 3.32
CA GLY A 47 2.49 10.97 4.75
C GLY A 47 1.88 9.64 5.19
N TYR A 48 1.54 8.75 4.26
CA TYR A 48 1.05 7.41 4.61
C TYR A 48 2.20 6.45 4.92
N ALA A 49 2.04 5.66 5.97
CA ALA A 49 2.93 4.54 6.26
C ALA A 49 2.78 3.45 5.18
N TYR A 50 3.91 2.90 4.74
CA TYR A 50 3.97 1.84 3.72
C TYR A 50 4.92 0.74 4.16
N ARG A 51 4.51 -0.53 3.98
CA ARG A 51 5.33 -1.71 4.29
C ARG A 51 5.27 -2.69 3.13
N ILE A 52 6.43 -3.17 2.71
CA ILE A 52 6.57 -4.30 1.80
C ILE A 52 6.75 -5.56 2.65
N MET A 53 6.04 -6.63 2.29
CA MET A 53 6.16 -7.95 2.94
C MET A 53 6.38 -8.99 1.86
N ASP A 54 7.31 -9.92 2.10
CA ASP A 54 7.39 -11.14 1.30
C ASP A 54 6.15 -11.99 1.58
N ALA A 55 5.65 -12.72 0.59
CA ALA A 55 4.54 -13.64 0.77
C ALA A 55 4.83 -14.68 1.86
N LYS A 56 6.11 -15.10 1.99
CA LYS A 56 6.55 -16.05 3.03
C LYS A 56 6.50 -15.48 4.45
N ASP A 57 6.49 -14.16 4.59
CA ASP A 57 6.48 -13.46 5.88
C ASP A 57 5.04 -13.08 6.31
N VAL A 58 4.05 -13.28 5.43
CA VAL A 58 2.65 -13.01 5.76
C VAL A 58 2.15 -14.04 6.76
N GLY A 59 1.75 -13.58 7.94
CA GLY A 59 1.17 -14.43 8.99
C GLY A 59 2.17 -14.99 9.98
N GLN A 60 3.48 -14.74 9.83
CA GLN A 60 4.42 -14.96 10.94
C GLN A 60 4.26 -13.83 11.97
N PRO A 61 4.02 -14.15 13.25
CA PRO A 61 4.15 -13.16 14.30
C PRO A 61 5.61 -12.73 14.37
N GLY A 62 5.84 -11.41 14.29
CA GLY A 62 7.13 -10.80 14.59
C GLY A 62 7.35 -10.64 16.09
#